data_AF-A0A6N3EI97-F1
#
_entry.id   AF-A0A6N3EI97-F1
#
_cell.length_a   1.000
_cell.length_b   1.000
_cell.length_c   1.000
_cell.angle_alpha   90.00
_cell.angle_beta   90.00
_cell.angle_gamma   90.00
#
_symmetry.space_group_name_H-M   'P 1'
#
loop_
_entity.id
_entity.type
_entity.pdbx_description
1 polymer ?
#
loop_
_entity_poly.entity_id
_entity_poly.type
_entity_poly.pdbx_seq_one_letter_code
_entity_poly.pdbx_strand_id
1 'polypeptide(L)' 'MKKTIDFIIIILLIATLSSAATRIYMINTAQPDRPCKITWSGETTTYDQNY' A
#
# COMPACT_ATOMS: atom_id res chain seq x y z
N MET A 1 -7.09 12.22 -29.34
CA MET A 1 -6.06 11.21 -29.04
C MET A 1 -5.11 11.63 -27.92
N LYS A 2 -4.39 12.77 -28.04
CA LYS A 2 -3.44 13.24 -26.99
C LYS A 2 -4.09 13.40 -25.60
N LYS A 3 -5.25 14.10 -25.54
CA LYS A 3 -6.02 14.28 -24.29
C LYS A 3 -6.49 12.96 -23.65
N THR A 4 -6.78 11.93 -24.44
CA THR A 4 -7.23 10.63 -23.93
C THR A 4 -6.07 9.89 -23.27
N ILE A 5 -4.88 9.95 -23.87
CA ILE A 5 -3.66 9.36 -23.31
C ILE A 5 -3.28 10.08 -22.01
N ASP A 6 -3.30 11.41 -21.97
CA ASP A 6 -3.10 12.18 -20.74
C ASP A 6 -4.06 11.74 -19.63
N PHE A 7 -5.34 11.54 -19.95
CA PHE A 7 -6.34 11.10 -18.98
C PHE A 7 -6.06 9.69 -18.45
N ILE A 8 -5.67 8.76 -19.33
CA ILE A 8 -5.28 7.40 -18.92
C ILE A 8 -4.06 7.44 -18.00
N ILE A 9 -3.05 8.25 -18.32
CA ILE A 9 -1.85 8.41 -17.49
C ILE A 9 -2.24 8.94 -16.11
N ILE A 10 -3.10 9.94 -16.03
CA ILE A 10 -3.55 10.51 -14.75
C ILE A 10 -4.29 9.45 -13.92
N ILE A 11 -5.20 8.67 -14.53
CA ILE A 11 -5.93 7.61 -13.83
C ILE A 11 -4.97 6.54 -13.30
N LEU A 12 -4.01 6.11 -14.12
CA LEU A 12 -3.00 5.12 -13.71
C LEU A 12 -2.13 5.65 -12.56
N LEU A 13 -1.77 6.93 -12.60
CA LEU A 13 -0.99 7.57 -11.56
C LEU A 13 -1.77 7.68 -10.25
N ILE A 14 -3.05 8.05 -10.29
CA ILE A 14 -3.92 8.06 -9.11
C ILE A 14 -4.06 6.65 -8.55
N ALA A 15 -4.32 5.65 -9.40
CA ALA A 15 -4.49 4.26 -8.96
C ALA A 15 -3.23 3.72 -8.24
N THR A 16 -2.04 4.00 -8.78
CA THR A 16 -0.78 3.56 -8.17
C THR A 16 -0.51 4.26 -6.84
N LEU A 17 -0.72 5.58 -6.76
CA LEU A 17 -0.57 6.34 -5.50
C LEU A 17 -1.58 5.91 -4.44
N SER A 18 -2.85 5.75 -4.80
CA SER A 18 -3.89 5.29 -3.87
C SER A 18 -3.62 3.88 -3.35
N SER A 19 -3.15 2.97 -4.20
CA SER A 19 -2.77 1.61 -3.78
C SER A 19 -1.59 1.64 -2.80
N ALA A 20 -0.57 2.47 -3.06
CA ALA A 20 0.57 2.61 -2.17
C ALA A 20 0.17 3.21 -0.81
N ALA A 21 -0.64 4.27 -0.82
CA ALA A 21 -1.13 4.90 0.40
C ALA A 21 -1.96 3.93 1.25
N THR A 22 -2.85 3.16 0.62
CA THR A 22 -3.67 2.15 1.30
C THR A 22 -2.80 1.07 1.93
N ARG A 23 -1.79 0.59 1.21
CA ARG A 23 -0.82 -0.39 1.74
C ARG A 23 -0.09 0.15 2.97
N ILE A 24 0.45 1.36 2.89
CA ILE A 24 1.15 2.00 4.01
C ILE A 24 0.22 2.16 5.21
N TYR A 25 -1.02 2.60 4.98
CA TYR A 25 -2.01 2.72 6.03
C TYR A 25 -2.25 1.38 6.74
N MET A 26 -2.56 0.31 5.98
CA MET A 26 -2.77 -1.02 6.54
C MET A 26 -1.56 -1.54 7.31
N ILE A 27 -0.35 -1.30 6.80
CA ILE A 27 0.89 -1.68 7.49
C ILE A 27 0.97 -1.03 8.87
N ASN A 28 0.70 0.27 8.97
CA ASN A 28 0.85 1.05 10.20
C ASN A 28 -0.32 0.88 11.18
N THR A 29 -1.51 0.54 10.69
CA THR A 29 -2.69 0.34 11.55
C THR A 29 -2.91 -1.12 11.92
N ALA A 30 -2.14 -2.05 11.36
CA ALA A 30 -2.18 -3.44 11.77
C ALA A 30 -1.77 -3.55 13.24
N GLN A 31 -2.66 -4.07 14.07
CA GLN A 31 -2.45 -4.32 15.49
C GLN A 31 -2.58 -5.83 15.75
N PRO A 32 -1.56 -6.62 15.40
CA PRO A 32 -1.61 -8.05 15.63
C PRO A 32 -1.56 -8.36 17.14
N ASP A 33 -2.35 -9.34 17.54
CA ASP A 33 -2.47 -9.84 18.91
C ASP A 33 -1.19 -10.51 19.44
N ARG A 34 -0.27 -10.89 18.55
CA ARG A 34 1.02 -11.53 18.86
C ARG A 34 2.09 -11.16 17.83
N PRO A 35 3.39 -11.27 18.19
CA PRO A 35 4.47 -11.03 17.25
C PRO A 35 4.35 -11.91 16.01
N CYS A 36 4.36 -11.28 14.83
CA CYS A 36 4.15 -11.99 13.56
C CYS A 36 4.83 -11.29 12.38
N LYS A 37 4.81 -11.95 11.23
CA LYS A 37 5.26 -11.39 9.95
C LYS A 37 4.10 -11.40 8.98
N ILE A 38 3.79 -10.26 8.39
CA ILE A 38 2.73 -10.13 7.38
C ILE A 38 3.35 -9.66 6.07
N THR A 39 3.05 -10.35 4.97
CA THR A 39 3.49 -9.96 3.63
C THR A 39 2.43 -9.09 2.96
N TRP A 40 2.78 -7.85 2.70
CA TRP A 40 1.94 -6.86 2.03
C TRP A 40 2.45 -6.63 0.62
N SER A 41 1.69 -7.08 -0.39
CA SER A 41 2.05 -6.91 -1.81
C SER A 41 3.49 -7.35 -2.14
N GLY A 42 3.94 -8.46 -1.56
CA GLY A 42 5.26 -9.06 -1.81
C GLY A 42 6.38 -8.62 -0.87
N GLU A 43 6.21 -7.55 -0.09
CA GLU A 43 7.19 -7.14 0.92
C GLU A 43 6.69 -7.52 2.32
N THR A 44 7.60 -8.08 3.12
CA THR A 44 7.27 -8.64 4.44
C THR A 44 7.59 -7.64 5.53
N THR A 45 6.58 -7.31 6.33
CA THR A 45 6.71 -6.47 7.52
C THR A 45 6.68 -7.36 8.75
N THR A 46 7.69 -7.20 9.61
CA THR A 46 7.72 -7.85 10.92
C THR A 46 7.05 -6.94 11.93
N TYR A 47 6.08 -7.49 12.65
CA TYR A 47 5.41 -6.86 13.76
C TYR A 47 5.90 -7.52 15.03
N ASP A 48 6.94 -6.95 15.63
CA ASP A 48 7.38 -7.34 16.96
C ASP A 48 6.58 -6.51 17.96
N GLN A 49 5.90 -7.16 18.91
CA GLN A 49 5.26 -6.46 20.03
C GLN A 49 6.33 -5.93 20.99
N ASN A 50 7.07 -4.92 20.58
CA ASN A 50 7.84 -4.06 21.48
C ASN A 50 7.15 -2.70 21.48
N TYR A 51 6.47 -2.43 22.59
CA TYR A 51 6.06 -1.07 22.97
C TYR A 51 7.28 -0.35 23.54
#